data_AF-A0A255GJZ5-F1
#
_entry.id   AF-A0A255GJZ5-F1
#
_cell.length_a   1.000
_cell.length_b   1.000
_cell.length_c   1.000
_cell.angle_alpha   90.00
_cell.angle_beta   90.00
_cell.angle_gamma   90.00
#
_symmetry.space_group_name_H-M   'P 1'
#
loop_
_entity.id
_entity.type
_entity.pdbx_description
1 polymer ?
#
loop_
_entity_poly.entity_id
_entity_poly.type
_entity_poly.pdbx_seq_one_letter_code
_entity_poly.pdbx_strand_id
1 'polypeptide(L)'
;MAEPTLPEPYSDAVRALYSGNLDDFVATRTALARTATQSDDRAVAAQIKKLRKPTRGGWLLNLLAADDGELVQQVRQLGAELAAAHRDSDAAALRRLTAERGRLLRTAGARLAELGAAHGWQPTQSALAEATETLQAALADPELGERIAAGAMAATVRAAGFGPVDLFAPLACGFWRCLAAFCCRYVS
;
A
#
# COMPACT_ATOMS: atom_id res chain seq x y z
N MET A 1 10.23 -13.53 18.70
CA MET A 1 9.67 -12.66 19.74
C MET A 1 8.28 -12.28 19.27
N ALA A 2 7.23 -12.68 20.00
CA ALA A 2 5.85 -12.41 19.62
C ALA A 2 5.58 -10.91 19.80
N GLU A 3 5.42 -10.23 18.67
CA GLU A 3 5.06 -8.82 18.58
C GLU A 3 3.66 -8.61 19.18
N PRO A 4 3.41 -7.54 19.95
CA PRO A 4 2.07 -7.25 20.44
C PRO A 4 1.23 -6.76 19.25
N THR A 5 0.57 -7.69 18.57
CA THR A 5 -0.48 -7.38 17.60
C THR A 5 -1.58 -6.64 18.36
N LEU A 6 -1.82 -5.39 17.96
CA LEU A 6 -3.06 -4.70 18.30
C LEU A 6 -4.24 -5.60 17.92
N PRO A 7 -5.42 -5.42 18.53
CA PRO A 7 -6.55 -6.25 18.16
C PRO A 7 -6.82 -6.07 16.66
N GLU A 8 -6.78 -7.18 15.90
CA GLU A 8 -7.20 -7.33 14.49
C GLU A 8 -8.31 -6.35 14.04
N PRO A 9 -9.35 -6.05 14.84
CA PRO A 9 -10.36 -5.03 14.49
C PRO A 9 -9.83 -3.64 14.16
N TYR A 10 -8.65 -3.21 14.64
CA TYR A 10 -8.09 -1.89 14.29
C TYR A 10 -7.53 -1.85 12.87
N SER A 11 -6.70 -2.82 12.49
CA SER A 11 -6.15 -2.92 11.12
C SER A 11 -7.26 -3.10 10.10
N ASP A 12 -8.29 -3.86 10.44
CA ASP A 12 -9.47 -4.07 9.60
C ASP A 12 -10.28 -2.78 9.42
N ALA A 13 -10.49 -2.03 10.50
CA ALA A 13 -11.16 -0.74 10.43
C ALA A 13 -10.39 0.27 9.57
N VAL A 14 -9.05 0.30 9.66
CA VAL A 14 -8.22 1.16 8.81
C VAL A 14 -8.30 0.73 7.36
N ARG A 15 -8.14 -0.56 7.06
CA ARG A 15 -8.24 -1.08 5.69
C ARG A 15 -9.60 -0.79 5.06
N ALA A 16 -10.69 -1.03 5.79
CA ALA A 16 -12.05 -0.69 5.35
C ALA A 16 -12.25 0.83 5.12
N LEU A 17 -11.65 1.68 5.97
CA LEU A 17 -11.68 3.13 5.77
C LEU A 17 -10.92 3.57 4.51
N TYR A 18 -9.80 2.91 4.21
CA TYR A 18 -8.92 3.26 3.09
C TYR A 18 -9.31 2.62 1.75
N SER A 19 -10.15 1.58 1.75
CA SER A 19 -10.80 1.01 0.55
C SER A 19 -12.24 1.50 0.34
N GLY A 20 -12.82 2.22 1.31
CA GLY A 20 -14.15 2.84 1.16
C GLY A 20 -14.17 4.00 0.15
N ASN A 21 -15.35 4.62 -0.02
CA ASN A 21 -15.47 5.79 -0.89
C ASN A 21 -14.62 6.96 -0.36
N LEU A 22 -13.73 7.47 -1.20
CA LEU A 22 -12.80 8.54 -0.83
C LEU A 22 -13.51 9.87 -0.51
N ASP A 23 -14.69 10.10 -1.07
CA ASP A 23 -15.47 11.32 -0.81
C ASP A 23 -16.13 11.27 0.58
N ASP A 24 -16.43 10.08 1.09
CA ASP A 24 -16.99 9.86 2.43
C ASP A 24 -15.91 9.70 3.52
N PHE A 25 -14.63 9.66 3.13
CA PHE A 25 -13.51 9.32 4.03
C PHE A 25 -13.52 10.10 5.35
N VAL A 26 -13.76 11.42 5.30
CA VAL A 26 -13.73 12.27 6.50
C VAL A 26 -14.91 11.97 7.42
N ALA A 27 -16.09 11.70 6.86
CA ALA A 27 -17.28 11.33 7.61
C ALA A 27 -17.10 9.95 8.27
N THR A 28 -16.66 8.96 7.50
CA THR A 28 -16.40 7.59 7.99
C THR A 28 -15.32 7.56 9.06
N ARG A 29 -14.20 8.27 8.87
CA ARG A 29 -13.14 8.41 9.89
C ARG A 29 -13.68 9.00 11.19
N THR A 30 -14.55 10.01 11.10
CA THR A 30 -15.12 10.67 12.27
C THR A 30 -16.09 9.74 13.01
N ALA A 31 -16.91 8.98 12.28
CA ALA A 31 -17.80 7.97 12.85
C ALA A 31 -17.00 6.86 13.57
N LEU A 32 -15.96 6.32 12.93
CA LEU A 32 -15.08 5.31 13.52
C LEU A 32 -14.40 5.81 14.80
N ALA A 33 -13.88 7.04 14.79
CA ALA A 33 -13.28 7.62 16.00
C ALA A 33 -14.29 7.81 17.14
N ARG A 34 -15.55 8.12 16.81
CA ARG A 34 -16.63 8.21 17.80
C ARG A 34 -16.95 6.84 18.41
N THR A 35 -17.08 5.80 17.58
CA THR A 35 -17.32 4.42 18.05
C THR A 35 -16.19 3.91 18.93
N ALA A 36 -14.93 4.17 18.58
CA ALA A 36 -13.77 3.82 19.41
C ALA A 36 -13.78 4.56 20.76
N THR A 37 -14.24 5.81 20.79
CA THR A 37 -14.37 6.57 22.05
C THR A 37 -15.48 5.99 22.94
N GLN A 38 -16.56 5.50 22.35
CA GLN A 38 -17.67 4.86 23.08
C GLN A 38 -17.30 3.49 23.65
N SER A 39 -16.26 2.85 23.10
CA SER A 39 -15.72 1.57 23.56
C SER A 39 -14.55 1.72 24.56
N ASP A 40 -14.34 2.94 25.09
CA ASP A 40 -13.24 3.36 25.98
C ASP A 40 -11.81 3.27 25.40
N ASP A 41 -11.67 2.97 24.10
CA ASP A 41 -10.39 2.96 23.38
C ASP A 41 -9.97 4.36 22.91
N ARG A 42 -9.78 5.27 23.86
CA ARG A 42 -9.42 6.69 23.56
C ARG A 42 -8.12 6.84 22.80
N ALA A 43 -7.15 5.95 23.03
CA ALA A 43 -5.88 5.93 22.30
C ALA A 43 -6.09 5.59 20.81
N VAL A 44 -6.94 4.62 20.52
CA VAL A 44 -7.30 4.21 19.16
C VAL A 44 -8.08 5.32 18.46
N ALA A 45 -9.06 5.93 19.14
CA ALA A 45 -9.81 7.06 18.60
C ALA A 45 -8.90 8.25 18.20
N ALA A 46 -7.89 8.55 19.01
CA ALA A 46 -6.91 9.59 18.71
C ALA A 46 -6.04 9.26 17.49
N GLN A 47 -5.71 7.99 17.28
CA GLN A 47 -4.97 7.53 16.09
C GLN A 47 -5.81 7.60 14.83
N ILE A 48 -7.06 7.13 14.87
CA ILE A 48 -8.00 7.21 13.75
C ILE A 48 -8.18 8.67 13.30
N LYS A 49 -8.28 9.62 14.23
CA LYS A 49 -8.40 11.05 13.90
C LYS A 49 -7.16 11.62 13.18
N LYS A 50 -5.97 11.05 13.42
CA LYS A 50 -4.71 11.46 12.78
C LYS A 50 -4.54 10.89 11.38
N LEU A 51 -5.36 9.92 10.97
CA LEU A 51 -5.30 9.32 9.63
C LEU A 51 -5.59 10.38 8.56
N ARG A 52 -4.64 10.51 7.64
CA ARG A 52 -4.71 11.45 6.51
C ARG A 52 -5.56 10.84 5.38
N LYS A 53 -6.33 11.70 4.70
CA LYS A 53 -7.03 11.31 3.47
C LYS A 53 -6.02 10.84 2.42
N PRO A 54 -6.17 9.62 1.85
CA PRO A 54 -5.23 9.14 0.85
C PRO A 54 -5.35 9.92 -0.46
N THR A 55 -4.27 9.95 -1.24
CA THR A 55 -4.33 10.45 -2.63
C THR A 55 -5.16 9.49 -3.48
N ARG A 56 -5.69 9.96 -4.62
CA ARG A 56 -6.47 9.11 -5.54
C ARG A 56 -5.65 7.89 -6.01
N GLY A 57 -4.36 8.06 -6.31
CA GLY A 57 -3.48 6.94 -6.69
C GLY A 57 -3.24 5.95 -5.55
N GLY A 58 -3.04 6.43 -4.31
CA GLY A 58 -2.91 5.56 -3.14
C GLY A 58 -4.21 4.81 -2.83
N TRP A 59 -5.35 5.49 -2.96
CA TRP A 59 -6.67 4.89 -2.82
C TRP A 59 -6.93 3.77 -3.84
N LEU A 60 -6.56 3.96 -5.11
CA LEU A 60 -6.65 2.89 -6.12
C LEU A 60 -5.85 1.64 -5.74
N LEU A 61 -4.66 1.80 -5.15
CA LEU A 61 -3.87 0.67 -4.66
C LEU A 61 -4.53 -0.04 -3.48
N ASN A 62 -5.22 0.70 -2.60
CA ASN A 62 -5.99 0.12 -1.49
C ASN A 62 -7.21 -0.65 -2.00
N LEU A 63 -7.91 -0.13 -3.01
CA LEU A 63 -8.99 -0.86 -3.69
C LEU A 63 -8.46 -2.16 -4.30
N LEU A 64 -7.31 -2.10 -4.99
CA LEU A 64 -6.70 -3.29 -5.57
C LEU A 64 -6.35 -4.33 -4.51
N ALA A 65 -5.77 -3.92 -3.38
CA ALA A 65 -5.46 -4.84 -2.28
C ALA A 65 -6.71 -5.45 -1.63
N ALA A 66 -7.83 -4.72 -1.59
CA ALA A 66 -9.09 -5.19 -1.00
C ALA A 66 -9.86 -6.14 -1.94
N ASP A 67 -9.96 -5.78 -3.23
CA ASP A 67 -10.82 -6.48 -4.20
C ASP A 67 -10.07 -7.52 -5.05
N ASP A 68 -8.75 -7.38 -5.17
CA ASP A 68 -7.89 -8.23 -6.00
C ASP A 68 -6.50 -8.40 -5.37
N GLY A 69 -6.48 -8.88 -4.12
CA GLY A 69 -5.25 -9.17 -3.39
C GLY A 69 -4.37 -10.22 -4.08
N GLU A 70 -4.95 -11.05 -4.94
CA GLU A 70 -4.20 -12.01 -5.76
C GLU A 70 -3.27 -11.30 -6.75
N LEU A 71 -3.73 -10.22 -7.40
CA LEU A 71 -2.88 -9.47 -8.31
C LEU A 71 -1.70 -8.80 -7.58
N VAL A 72 -1.91 -8.32 -6.36
CA VAL A 72 -0.82 -7.80 -5.51
C VAL A 72 0.15 -8.91 -5.12
N GLN A 73 -0.36 -10.11 -4.83
CA GLN A 73 0.47 -11.28 -4.55
C GLN A 73 1.33 -11.67 -5.76
N GLN A 74 0.78 -11.63 -6.98
CA GLN A 74 1.53 -11.91 -8.21
C GLN A 74 2.66 -10.90 -8.40
N VAL A 75 2.46 -9.62 -8.09
CA VAL A 75 3.52 -8.60 -8.13
C VAL A 75 4.63 -8.95 -7.14
N ARG A 76 4.30 -9.29 -5.89
CA ARG A 76 5.29 -9.69 -4.88
C ARG A 76 6.11 -10.91 -5.31
N GLN A 77 5.42 -11.94 -5.82
CA GLN A 77 6.04 -13.18 -6.28
C GLN A 77 7.01 -12.92 -7.43
N LEU A 78 6.59 -12.15 -8.44
CA LEU A 78 7.43 -11.80 -9.58
C LEU A 78 8.66 -10.98 -9.16
N GLY A 79 8.52 -10.08 -8.18
CA GLY A 79 9.65 -9.34 -7.61
C GLY A 79 10.69 -10.27 -6.96
N ALA A 80 10.23 -11.27 -6.19
CA ALA A 80 11.10 -12.27 -5.59
C ALA A 80 11.84 -13.12 -6.65
N GLU A 81 11.15 -13.53 -7.71
CA GLU A 81 11.73 -14.29 -8.82
C GLU A 81 12.76 -13.47 -9.62
N LEU A 82 12.48 -12.20 -9.89
CA LEU A 82 13.43 -11.27 -10.50
C LEU A 82 14.69 -11.12 -9.64
N ALA A 83 14.53 -10.94 -8.33
CA ALA A 83 15.64 -10.84 -7.41
C ALA A 83 16.48 -12.14 -7.36
N ALA A 84 15.85 -13.31 -7.43
CA ALA A 84 16.53 -14.59 -7.52
C ALA A 84 17.32 -14.74 -8.83
N ALA A 85 16.69 -14.48 -9.98
CA ALA A 85 17.35 -14.56 -11.28
C ALA A 85 18.54 -13.59 -11.41
N HIS A 86 18.46 -12.41 -10.77
CA HIS A 86 19.59 -11.49 -10.68
C HIS A 86 20.75 -12.05 -9.85
N ARG A 87 20.48 -12.67 -8.69
CA ARG A 87 21.53 -13.31 -7.86
C ARG A 87 22.21 -14.45 -8.60
N ASP A 88 21.44 -15.24 -9.35
CA ASP A 88 21.94 -16.41 -10.08
C ASP A 88 22.55 -16.04 -11.44
N SER A 89 22.48 -14.77 -11.84
CA SER A 89 22.93 -14.26 -13.16
C SER A 89 22.31 -14.99 -14.35
N ASP A 90 21.06 -15.45 -14.21
CA ASP A 90 20.33 -16.18 -15.26
C ASP A 90 19.72 -15.23 -16.29
N ALA A 91 20.48 -14.93 -17.35
CA ALA A 91 20.05 -14.05 -18.43
C ALA A 91 18.80 -14.55 -19.19
N ALA A 92 18.56 -15.86 -19.23
CA ALA A 92 17.38 -16.41 -19.90
C ALA A 92 16.13 -16.22 -19.04
N ALA A 93 16.21 -16.49 -17.74
CA ALA A 93 15.14 -16.21 -16.79
C ALA A 93 14.83 -14.71 -16.75
N LEU A 94 15.84 -13.83 -16.70
CA LEU A 94 15.64 -12.37 -16.68
C LEU A 94 14.85 -11.86 -17.89
N ARG A 95 15.12 -12.37 -19.09
CA ARG A 95 14.35 -12.01 -20.30
C ARG A 95 12.89 -12.43 -20.19
N ARG A 96 12.63 -13.66 -19.73
CA ARG A 96 11.27 -14.18 -19.53
C ARG A 96 10.51 -13.36 -18.49
N LEU A 97 11.10 -13.15 -17.31
CA LEU A 97 10.49 -12.42 -16.20
C LEU A 97 10.25 -10.94 -16.54
N THR A 98 11.09 -10.33 -17.38
CA THR A 98 10.88 -8.96 -17.87
C THR A 98 9.63 -8.87 -18.76
N ALA A 99 9.37 -9.85 -19.61
CA ALA A 99 8.16 -9.90 -20.42
C ALA A 99 6.91 -10.09 -19.55
N GLU A 100 7.00 -10.97 -18.55
CA GLU A 100 5.95 -11.21 -17.56
C GLU A 100 5.63 -9.96 -16.74
N ARG A 101 6.65 -9.23 -16.28
CA ARG A 101 6.50 -7.91 -15.63
C ARG A 101 5.68 -6.95 -16.47
N GLY A 102 5.99 -6.83 -17.76
CA GLY A 102 5.25 -5.95 -18.65
C GLY A 102 3.78 -6.33 -18.79
N ARG A 103 3.47 -7.64 -18.85
CA ARG A 103 2.10 -8.14 -18.90
C ARG A 103 1.36 -7.86 -17.59
N LEU A 104 1.96 -8.18 -16.45
CA LEU A 104 1.37 -8.02 -15.14
C LEU A 104 1.01 -6.54 -14.85
N LEU A 105 1.93 -5.61 -15.14
CA LEU A 105 1.69 -4.18 -14.92
C LEU A 105 0.58 -3.63 -15.81
N ARG A 106 0.42 -4.12 -17.05
CA ARG A 106 -0.71 -3.75 -17.91
C ARG A 106 -2.03 -4.27 -17.37
N THR A 107 -2.07 -5.51 -16.92
CA THR A 107 -3.25 -6.10 -16.27
C THR A 107 -3.63 -5.30 -15.02
N ALA A 108 -2.65 -4.95 -14.18
CA ALA A 108 -2.90 -4.12 -13.00
C ALA A 108 -3.41 -2.72 -13.36
N GLY A 109 -2.83 -2.07 -14.36
CA GLY A 109 -3.32 -0.76 -14.83
C GLY A 109 -4.79 -0.80 -15.29
N ALA A 110 -5.17 -1.84 -16.04
CA ALA A 110 -6.57 -2.04 -16.45
C ALA A 110 -7.49 -2.28 -15.24
N ARG A 111 -7.06 -3.14 -14.31
CA ARG A 111 -7.84 -3.44 -13.10
C ARG A 111 -8.05 -2.21 -12.22
N LEU A 112 -7.03 -1.38 -12.04
CA LEU A 112 -7.13 -0.10 -11.32
C LEU A 112 -8.16 0.84 -11.98
N ALA A 113 -8.23 0.86 -13.31
CA ALA A 113 -9.22 1.66 -14.03
C ALA A 113 -10.65 1.17 -13.77
N GLU A 114 -10.85 -0.15 -13.83
CA GLU A 114 -12.14 -0.79 -13.51
C GLU A 114 -12.59 -0.52 -12.08
N LEU A 115 -11.68 -0.66 -11.10
CA LEU A 115 -11.97 -0.43 -9.69
C LEU A 115 -12.38 1.01 -9.42
N GLY A 116 -11.65 1.99 -9.96
CA GLY A 116 -12.06 3.39 -9.82
C GLY A 116 -13.46 3.64 -10.40
N ALA A 117 -13.73 3.13 -11.60
CA ALA A 117 -15.02 3.28 -12.27
C ALA A 117 -16.17 2.62 -11.49
N ALA A 118 -15.94 1.43 -10.91
CA ALA A 118 -16.90 0.73 -10.06
C ALA A 118 -17.27 1.54 -8.81
N HIS A 119 -16.34 2.36 -8.30
CA HIS A 119 -16.55 3.29 -7.21
C HIS A 119 -17.02 4.69 -7.65
N GLY A 120 -17.52 4.83 -8.88
CA GLY A 120 -18.14 6.06 -9.39
C GLY A 120 -17.15 7.16 -9.75
N TRP A 121 -15.84 6.88 -9.81
CA TRP A 121 -14.82 7.84 -10.19
C TRP A 121 -14.02 7.35 -11.40
N GLN A 122 -14.09 8.10 -12.51
CA GLN A 122 -13.27 7.79 -13.69
C GLN A 122 -11.80 8.15 -13.43
N PRO A 123 -10.87 7.18 -13.35
CA PRO A 123 -9.50 7.48 -13.02
C PRO A 123 -8.81 8.26 -14.12
N THR A 124 -8.07 9.31 -13.73
CA THR A 124 -7.24 10.04 -14.69
C THR A 124 -6.03 9.21 -15.09
N GLN A 125 -5.52 9.43 -16.30
CA GLN A 125 -4.31 8.75 -16.79
C GLN A 125 -3.12 8.95 -15.83
N SER A 126 -2.99 10.14 -15.23
CA SER A 126 -1.93 10.42 -14.24
C SER A 126 -2.05 9.54 -12.99
N ALA A 127 -3.26 9.39 -12.44
CA ALA A 127 -3.47 8.59 -11.23
C ALA A 127 -3.22 7.10 -11.48
N LEU A 128 -3.63 6.58 -12.65
CA LEU A 128 -3.34 5.21 -13.08
C LEU A 128 -1.84 4.98 -13.28
N ALA A 129 -1.15 5.94 -13.92
CA ALA A 129 0.29 5.88 -14.12
C ALA A 129 1.04 5.86 -12.78
N GLU A 130 0.69 6.75 -11.84
CA GLU A 130 1.29 6.79 -10.51
C GLU A 130 1.10 5.50 -9.70
N ALA A 131 -0.11 4.93 -9.74
CA ALA A 131 -0.39 3.65 -9.08
C ALA A 131 0.41 2.51 -9.72
N THR A 132 0.47 2.46 -11.05
CA THR A 132 1.23 1.44 -11.79
C THR A 132 2.75 1.59 -11.57
N GLU A 133 3.28 2.81 -11.53
CA GLU A 133 4.67 3.11 -11.17
C GLU A 133 4.99 2.62 -9.75
N THR A 134 4.04 2.75 -8.81
CA THR A 134 4.20 2.26 -7.44
C THR A 134 4.22 0.72 -7.40
N LEU A 135 3.35 0.04 -8.14
CA LEU A 135 3.41 -1.43 -8.29
C LEU A 135 4.71 -1.88 -8.94
N GLN A 136 5.21 -1.12 -9.92
CA GLN A 136 6.50 -1.39 -10.54
C GLN A 136 7.65 -1.24 -9.52
N ALA A 137 7.61 -0.24 -8.66
CA ALA A 137 8.60 -0.08 -7.59
C ALA A 137 8.56 -1.26 -6.60
N ALA A 138 7.37 -1.79 -6.30
CA ALA A 138 7.19 -2.95 -5.41
C ALA A 138 7.84 -4.24 -5.94
N LEU A 139 8.10 -4.34 -7.25
CA LEU A 139 8.86 -5.47 -7.82
C LEU A 139 10.32 -5.48 -7.36
N ALA A 140 10.89 -4.31 -7.04
CA ALA A 140 12.26 -4.17 -6.59
C ALA A 140 12.37 -3.99 -5.06
N ASP A 141 11.25 -3.75 -4.38
CA ASP A 141 11.15 -3.48 -2.95
C ASP A 141 10.08 -4.39 -2.32
N PRO A 142 10.49 -5.51 -1.70
CA PRO A 142 9.57 -6.44 -1.03
C PRO A 142 8.76 -5.77 0.10
N GLU A 143 9.36 -4.81 0.82
CA GLU A 143 8.67 -4.12 1.91
C GLU A 143 7.54 -3.25 1.37
N LEU A 144 7.77 -2.54 0.25
CA LEU A 144 6.71 -1.83 -0.46
C LEU A 144 5.59 -2.78 -0.91
N GLY A 145 5.93 -3.98 -1.39
CA GLY A 145 4.97 -5.03 -1.73
C GLY A 145 4.07 -5.44 -0.56
N GLU A 146 4.64 -5.70 0.62
CA GLU A 146 3.85 -6.01 1.84
C GLU A 146 2.90 -4.87 2.18
N ARG A 147 3.36 -3.64 2.05
CA ARG A 147 2.60 -2.47 2.48
C ARG A 147 1.43 -2.17 1.54
N ILE A 148 1.59 -2.43 0.24
CA ILE A 148 0.47 -2.40 -0.71
C ILE A 148 -0.53 -3.49 -0.35
N ALA A 149 -0.07 -4.72 -0.07
CA ALA A 149 -0.93 -5.84 0.32
C ALA A 149 -1.70 -5.55 1.63
N ALA A 150 -1.14 -4.77 2.54
CA ALA A 150 -1.80 -4.35 3.76
C ALA A 150 -2.97 -3.35 3.53
N GLY A 151 -3.06 -2.72 2.34
CA GLY A 151 -4.23 -1.96 1.91
C GLY A 151 -4.45 -0.62 2.62
N ALA A 152 -3.38 0.04 3.09
CA ALA A 152 -3.47 1.32 3.79
C ALA A 152 -2.46 2.37 3.29
N MET A 153 -2.33 2.48 1.97
CA MET A 153 -1.56 3.51 1.28
C MET A 153 -2.18 4.90 1.52
N ALA A 154 -1.38 5.85 1.98
CA ALA A 154 -1.76 7.26 2.06
C ALA A 154 -1.40 8.03 0.78
N ALA A 155 -0.36 7.61 0.06
CA ALA A 155 0.05 8.19 -1.21
C ALA A 155 0.80 7.19 -2.10
N THR A 156 0.97 7.53 -3.38
CA THR A 156 1.87 6.81 -4.30
C THR A 156 3.32 7.24 -4.08
N VAL A 157 4.28 6.41 -4.50
CA VAL A 157 5.73 6.71 -4.37
C VAL A 157 6.07 8.08 -4.98
N ARG A 158 5.43 8.40 -6.11
CA ARG A 158 5.58 9.69 -6.80
C ARG A 158 4.92 10.85 -6.05
N ALA A 159 3.69 10.69 -5.55
CA ALA A 159 2.94 11.77 -4.92
C ALA A 159 3.48 12.16 -3.53
N ALA A 160 4.16 11.26 -2.82
CA ALA A 160 4.72 11.58 -1.51
C ALA A 160 5.97 12.47 -1.56
N GLY A 161 6.66 12.57 -2.71
CA GLY A 161 7.81 13.48 -2.88
C GLY A 161 8.82 13.43 -1.72
N PHE A 162 9.61 12.36 -1.63
CA PHE A 162 10.64 12.09 -0.60
C PHE A 162 10.13 11.79 0.83
N GLY A 163 10.11 10.49 1.18
CA GLY A 163 10.07 10.00 2.56
C GLY A 163 8.99 8.93 2.83
N PRO A 164 9.30 7.82 3.55
CA PRO A 164 8.33 6.76 3.80
C PRO A 164 7.17 7.13 4.75
N VAL A 165 7.21 8.32 5.36
CA VAL A 165 6.21 8.83 6.34
C VAL A 165 4.90 9.25 5.69
N ASP A 166 4.97 9.76 4.47
CA ASP A 166 3.80 10.30 3.77
C ASP A 166 3.11 9.27 2.85
N LEU A 167 3.72 8.11 2.68
CA LEU A 167 3.27 7.10 1.73
C LEU A 167 2.18 6.18 2.29
N PHE A 168 2.08 6.00 3.62
CA PHE A 168 1.22 4.96 4.21
C PHE A 168 0.58 5.45 5.51
N ALA A 169 -0.61 4.96 5.78
CA ALA A 169 -1.24 5.12 7.07
C ALA A 169 -0.54 4.24 8.12
N PRO A 170 -0.36 4.72 9.36
CA PRO A 170 0.17 3.89 10.43
C PRO A 170 -0.83 2.79 10.78
N LEU A 171 -0.50 1.57 10.36
CA LEU A 171 -1.23 0.35 10.71
C LEU A 171 -0.88 -0.16 12.12
N ALA A 172 0.23 0.29 12.68
CA ALA A 172 0.68 0.00 14.04
C ALA A 172 1.22 1.26 14.73
N CYS A 173 1.18 1.29 16.06
CA CYS A 173 1.69 2.42 16.85
C CYS A 173 3.23 2.42 17.01
N GLY A 174 3.98 1.57 16.29
CA GLY A 174 5.41 1.35 16.57
C GLY A 174 6.37 1.26 15.38
N PHE A 175 5.91 1.30 14.12
CA PHE A 175 6.81 1.02 12.99
C PHE A 175 7.88 2.11 12.74
N TRP A 176 7.68 3.33 13.25
CA TRP A 176 8.46 4.50 12.87
C TRP A 176 9.50 4.99 13.87
N ARG A 177 9.86 4.19 14.89
CA ARG A 177 10.87 4.61 15.89
C ARG A 177 12.15 3.78 15.96
N CYS A 178 12.35 2.83 15.04
CA CYS A 178 13.63 2.09 14.93
C CYS A 178 14.33 2.20 13.57
N LEU A 179 13.68 2.66 12.49
CA LEU A 179 14.34 2.76 11.17
C LEU A 179 15.12 4.08 10.92
N ALA A 180 15.52 4.79 11.98
CA ALA A 180 16.49 5.89 11.90
C ALA A 180 17.91 5.47 12.35
N ALA A 181 18.10 4.22 12.81
CA ALA A 181 19.37 3.73 13.32
C ALA A 181 20.22 2.94 12.31
N PHE A 182 19.72 2.67 11.09
CA PHE A 182 20.41 1.80 10.12
C PHE A 182 21.09 2.53 8.94
N CYS A 183 21.31 3.85 9.06
CA CYS A 183 22.00 4.65 8.04
C CYS A 183 23.44 5.04 8.40
N CYS A 184 24.13 4.27 9.25
CA CYS A 184 25.52 4.57 9.64
C CYS A 184 26.48 3.37 9.64
N ARG A 185 26.17 2.28 8.90
CA ARG A 185 27.10 1.14 8.83
C ARG A 185 27.20 0.49 7.45
N TYR A 186 27.49 1.29 6.43
CA TYR A 186 27.99 0.79 5.15
C TYR A 186 28.85 1.82 4.40
N VAL A 187 29.90 2.36 5.06
CA VAL A 187 31.15 2.81 4.42
C VAL A 187 32.27 2.54 5.41
N SER A 188 33.07 1.53 5.14
CA SER A 188 34.48 1.39 5.54
C SER A 188 35.18 0.60 4.47
#